data_AF-F4I7Y2-F1
#
_entry.id   AF-F4I7Y2-F1
#
_cell.length_a   1.000
_cell.length_b   1.000
_cell.length_c   1.000
_cell.angle_alpha   90.00
_cell.angle_beta   90.00
_cell.angle_gamma   90.00
#
_symmetry.space_group_name_H-M   'P 1'
#
loop_
_entity.id
_entity.type
_entity.pdbx_description
1 polymer ?
#
loop_
_entity_poly.entity_id
_entity_poly.type
_entity_poly.pdbx_seq_one_letter_code
_entity_poly.pdbx_strand_id
1 'polypeptide(L)'
;MDKSSGLDFINQMFPVEASLSCVESFMQKICDEIRRVDATILAVVSQQGNSGTRAKENLNDAICAAEELSHKIQEIKSKAEQTEAMVQDICSDIKKLDFAKKNITTAVTALSRLTMLVSAVQQLQVMTSKRQYKEAATQLEAINELCNHFKAYMDLPKIMELREKLKNIKQILKFHVFSDFSSLGTGTETEELFLLKKLSDSCLVVDALEPSVREELINNFCSRELTSYEQIYVGAELKTLDEIELIYNQLSCLIRKNQGKWTIFPASWHVPYRLCIQLSRKTRVQVESILVNLKEKSDVEKLLLELKRTLEFERELEMKFGGGGSIGDDIIGGGGNNSQKFNFRGMISSCFEPHLTIYIEKEEMELMQLLEKVVQEETWDIEEELGCHSENSVYLMLLDAHDMKMILLKVPSLARQPEASALLVKTATASYVKLVNHQMKRAEAVLKVIASPIVTVIDTYRALFPEETPMEFQRILVLKGLTKAEQQSILDDFNNHSSRITQLSVAAKTPEAHALPLALTNVAPAVRFKANSEEVLTRAASAATTSFMKLYALTGAAKDRPFRKLFNP
;
A
#
# COMPACT_ATOMS: atom_id res chain seq x y z
N MET A 1 80.01 5.18 109.25
CA MET A 1 80.96 4.06 109.17
C MET A 1 82.27 4.53 109.76
N ASP A 2 82.72 3.80 110.79
CA ASP A 2 84.10 3.68 111.22
C ASP A 2 84.93 4.96 111.36
N LYS A 3 84.83 5.58 112.55
CA LYS A 3 85.94 6.40 113.08
C LYS A 3 87.26 5.62 113.06
N SER A 4 87.20 4.28 113.17
CA SER A 4 88.31 3.36 112.95
C SER A 4 88.93 3.49 111.56
N SER A 5 88.14 3.53 110.47
CA SER A 5 88.72 3.68 109.13
C SER A 5 89.34 5.05 108.94
N GLY A 6 88.75 6.09 109.55
CA GLY A 6 89.33 7.43 109.56
C GLY A 6 90.64 7.50 110.35
N LEU A 7 90.68 6.92 111.56
CA LEU A 7 91.87 6.84 112.40
C LEU A 7 92.95 5.94 111.79
N ASP A 8 92.59 4.78 111.24
CA ASP A 8 93.50 3.87 110.55
C ASP A 8 94.06 4.54 109.29
N PHE A 9 93.25 5.30 108.57
CA PHE A 9 93.70 6.07 107.40
C PHE A 9 94.66 7.21 107.80
N ILE A 10 94.36 7.91 108.90
CA ILE A 10 95.26 8.94 109.46
C ILE A 10 96.57 8.31 109.94
N ASN A 11 96.51 7.20 110.70
CA ASN A 11 97.70 6.51 111.22
C ASN A 11 98.52 5.83 110.11
N GLN A 12 97.90 5.34 109.03
CA GLN A 12 98.61 4.84 107.85
C GLN A 12 99.36 5.95 107.11
N MET A 13 98.78 7.15 107.01
CA MET A 13 99.40 8.27 106.30
C MET A 13 100.45 9.01 107.15
N PHE A 14 100.31 9.00 108.48
CA PHE A 14 101.21 9.70 109.40
C PHE A 14 101.79 8.79 110.51
N PRO A 15 102.61 7.78 110.17
CA PRO A 15 103.13 6.82 111.15
C PRO A 15 104.23 7.38 112.07
N VAL A 16 104.90 8.45 111.69
CA VAL A 16 105.97 9.09 112.50
C VAL A 16 105.82 10.60 112.50
N GLU A 17 106.33 11.26 113.55
CA GLU A 17 106.24 12.71 113.76
C GLU A 17 106.78 13.52 112.56
N ALA A 18 107.78 12.99 111.84
CA ALA A 18 108.28 13.58 110.60
C ALA A 18 107.20 13.69 109.50
N SER A 19 106.23 12.77 109.46
CA SER A 19 105.13 12.76 108.48
C SER A 19 104.11 13.87 108.74
N LEU A 20 104.02 14.43 109.96
CA LEU A 20 103.10 15.54 110.25
C LEU A 20 103.38 16.77 109.40
N SER A 21 104.63 16.96 108.96
CA SER A 21 105.00 18.00 107.99
C SER A 21 104.26 17.87 106.64
N CYS A 22 103.76 16.67 106.31
CA CYS A 22 103.00 16.39 105.09
C CYS A 22 101.48 16.56 105.27
N VAL A 23 100.98 16.79 106.50
CA VAL A 23 99.53 16.94 106.78
C VAL A 23 98.95 18.10 106.00
N GLU A 24 99.63 19.24 105.98
CA GLU A 24 99.19 20.42 105.22
C GLU A 24 99.02 20.07 103.74
N SER A 25 99.99 19.36 103.15
CA SER A 25 99.94 18.90 101.76
C SER A 25 98.78 17.92 101.51
N PHE A 26 98.47 17.06 102.48
CA PHE A 26 97.39 16.09 102.36
C PHE A 26 96.01 16.73 102.54
N MET A 27 95.86 17.61 103.52
CA MET A 27 94.64 18.38 103.73
C MET A 27 94.36 19.27 102.51
N GLN A 28 95.42 19.81 101.88
CA GLN A 28 95.33 20.48 100.58
C GLN A 28 94.78 19.53 99.51
N LYS A 29 95.33 18.31 99.36
CA LYS A 29 94.85 17.31 98.39
C LYS A 29 93.39 16.91 98.59
N ILE A 30 92.94 16.68 99.83
CA ILE A 30 91.53 16.39 100.11
C ILE A 30 90.66 17.60 99.78
N CYS A 31 91.07 18.80 100.20
CA CYS A 31 90.34 20.03 99.87
C CYS A 31 90.24 20.21 98.36
N ASP A 32 91.31 19.92 97.63
CA ASP A 32 91.34 19.99 96.17
C ASP A 32 90.45 18.92 95.53
N GLU A 33 90.39 17.71 96.09
CA GLU A 33 89.54 16.62 95.61
C GLU A 33 88.05 16.88 95.88
N ILE A 34 87.69 17.40 97.07
CA ILE A 34 86.33 17.83 97.38
C ILE A 34 85.92 18.95 96.43
N ARG A 35 86.79 19.97 96.26
CA ARG A 35 86.54 21.04 95.27
C ARG A 35 86.37 20.48 93.86
N ARG A 36 87.13 19.46 93.47
CA ARG A 36 87.03 18.81 92.15
C ARG A 36 85.71 18.07 91.99
N VAL A 37 85.28 17.32 93.00
CA VAL A 37 84.00 16.59 92.98
C VAL A 37 82.83 17.58 92.97
N ASP A 38 82.85 18.60 93.82
CA ASP A 38 81.83 19.65 93.81
C ASP A 38 81.79 20.38 92.47
N ALA A 39 82.95 20.70 91.87
CA ALA A 39 83.02 21.26 90.53
C ALA A 39 82.42 20.31 89.47
N THR A 40 82.61 19.00 89.63
CA THR A 40 82.05 17.99 88.73
C THR A 40 80.52 17.87 88.90
N ILE A 41 80.02 17.84 90.13
CA ILE A 41 78.59 17.79 90.42
C ILE A 41 77.91 19.06 89.91
N LEU A 42 78.48 20.23 90.19
CA LEU A 42 77.99 21.50 89.67
C LEU A 42 77.99 21.51 88.14
N ALA A 43 79.02 20.95 87.50
CA ALA A 43 79.05 20.81 86.04
C ALA A 43 77.94 19.89 85.51
N VAL A 44 77.69 18.75 86.16
CA VAL A 44 76.64 17.79 85.76
C VAL A 44 75.24 18.36 86.01
N VAL A 45 75.00 18.98 87.16
CA VAL A 45 73.71 19.63 87.48
C VAL A 45 73.45 20.80 86.54
N SER A 46 74.48 21.60 86.23
CA SER A 46 74.41 22.63 85.20
C SER A 46 74.08 22.02 83.83
N GLN A 47 74.75 20.93 83.44
CA GLN A 47 74.48 20.24 82.17
C GLN A 47 73.07 19.63 82.10
N GLN A 48 72.57 19.06 83.19
CA GLN A 48 71.23 18.45 83.25
C GLN A 48 70.14 19.52 83.30
N GLY A 49 70.37 20.65 83.98
CA GLY A 49 69.52 21.84 83.92
C GLY A 49 69.45 22.39 82.49
N ASN A 50 70.60 22.47 81.81
CA ASN A 50 70.67 22.87 80.40
C ASN A 50 69.97 21.86 79.47
N SER A 51 70.11 20.55 79.73
CA SER A 51 69.51 19.50 78.90
C SER A 51 68.00 19.35 79.11
N GLY A 52 67.53 19.48 80.34
CA GLY A 52 66.09 19.46 80.66
C GLY A 52 65.37 20.70 80.13
N THR A 53 66.04 21.86 80.16
CA THR A 53 65.55 23.08 79.51
C THR A 53 65.47 22.86 78.00
N ARG A 54 66.53 22.32 77.36
CA ARG A 54 66.52 21.95 75.93
C ARG A 54 65.43 20.95 75.56
N ALA A 55 65.17 19.94 76.39
CA ALA A 55 64.14 18.94 76.11
C ALA A 55 62.72 19.55 76.20
N LYS A 56 62.48 20.44 77.18
CA LYS A 56 61.23 21.20 77.29
C LYS A 56 61.06 22.19 76.14
N GLU A 57 62.12 22.86 75.74
CA GLU A 57 62.15 23.71 74.54
C GLU A 57 61.79 22.90 73.31
N ASN A 58 62.47 21.78 73.04
CA ASN A 58 62.16 20.92 71.89
C ASN A 58 60.72 20.38 71.89
N LEU A 59 60.15 20.05 73.06
CA LEU A 59 58.76 19.60 73.16
C LEU A 59 57.78 20.74 72.88
N ASN A 60 58.04 21.93 73.44
CA ASN A 60 57.25 23.13 73.16
C ASN A 60 57.34 23.50 71.68
N ASP A 61 58.52 23.40 71.07
CA ASP A 61 58.71 23.63 69.63
C ASP A 61 57.94 22.61 68.79
N ALA A 62 57.91 21.34 69.19
CA ALA A 62 57.13 20.31 68.51
C ALA A 62 55.62 20.51 68.64
N ILE A 63 55.14 20.97 69.81
CA ILE A 63 53.73 21.34 70.01
C ILE A 63 53.39 22.57 69.15
N CYS A 64 54.23 23.60 69.17
CA CYS A 64 54.07 24.78 68.32
C CYS A 64 54.03 24.39 66.84
N ALA A 65 54.91 23.49 66.38
CA ALA A 65 54.92 23.00 65.01
C ALA A 65 53.68 22.16 64.67
N ALA A 66 53.15 21.37 65.61
CA ALA A 66 51.92 20.60 65.42
C ALA A 66 50.68 21.48 65.39
N GLU A 67 50.61 22.51 66.24
CA GLU A 67 49.58 23.54 66.23
C GLU A 67 49.65 24.35 64.93
N GLU A 68 50.85 24.71 64.49
CA GLU A 68 51.08 25.37 63.20
C GLU A 68 50.62 24.47 62.04
N LEU A 69 50.92 23.17 62.07
CA LEU A 69 50.45 22.22 61.06
C LEU A 69 48.92 22.07 61.07
N SER A 70 48.31 21.99 62.26
CA SER A 70 46.85 21.94 62.42
C SER A 70 46.18 23.18 61.85
N HIS A 71 46.73 24.37 62.17
CA HIS A 71 46.29 25.64 61.60
C HIS A 71 46.45 25.64 60.07
N LYS A 72 47.59 25.19 59.53
CA LYS A 72 47.81 25.08 58.08
C LYS A 72 46.81 24.13 57.42
N ILE A 73 46.48 23.00 58.04
CA ILE A 73 45.47 22.05 57.51
C ILE A 73 44.08 22.68 57.50
N GLN A 74 43.70 23.36 58.58
CA GLN A 74 42.41 24.06 58.67
C GLN A 74 42.32 25.20 57.64
N GLU A 75 43.41 25.92 57.43
CA GLU A 75 43.52 26.95 56.39
C GLU A 75 43.41 26.35 54.99
N ILE A 76 44.08 25.22 54.70
CA ILE A 76 43.97 24.50 53.43
C ILE A 76 42.52 24.04 53.21
N LYS A 77 41.85 23.52 54.25
CA LYS A 77 40.44 23.11 54.16
C LYS A 77 39.54 24.28 53.83
N SER A 78 39.69 25.41 54.54
CA SER A 78 38.92 26.63 54.26
C SER A 78 39.18 27.16 52.84
N LYS A 79 40.44 27.14 52.39
CA LYS A 79 40.80 27.50 51.01
C LYS A 79 40.22 26.51 49.98
N ALA A 80 40.14 25.22 50.30
CA ALA A 80 39.53 24.22 49.42
C ALA A 80 38.02 24.43 49.29
N GLU A 81 37.31 24.68 50.40
CA GLU A 81 35.88 25.04 50.39
C GLU A 81 35.63 26.34 49.63
N GLN A 82 36.50 27.35 49.81
CA GLN A 82 36.47 28.58 49.03
C GLN A 82 36.71 28.32 47.54
N THR A 83 37.63 27.42 47.20
CA THR A 83 37.92 27.03 45.82
C THR A 83 36.73 26.30 45.19
N GLU A 84 36.05 25.44 45.93
CA GLU A 84 34.83 24.77 45.46
C GLU A 84 33.72 25.78 45.17
N ALA A 85 33.45 26.71 46.10
CA ALA A 85 32.46 27.76 45.90
C ALA A 85 32.81 28.65 44.69
N MET A 86 34.08 29.01 44.53
CA MET A 86 34.59 29.76 43.38
C MET A 86 34.43 28.97 42.07
N VAL A 87 34.77 27.68 42.04
CA VAL A 87 34.62 26.83 40.85
C VAL A 87 33.15 26.68 40.47
N GLN A 88 32.24 26.55 41.44
CA GLN A 88 30.81 26.46 41.18
C GLN A 88 30.25 27.77 40.59
N ASP A 89 30.72 28.91 41.09
CA ASP A 89 30.39 30.23 40.53
C ASP A 89 30.92 30.39 39.10
N ILE A 90 32.19 30.03 38.87
CA ILE A 90 32.80 29.98 37.54
C ILE A 90 32.00 29.07 36.59
N CYS A 91 31.57 27.89 37.05
CA CYS A 91 30.75 26.97 36.26
C CYS A 91 29.37 27.57 35.93
N SER A 92 28.77 28.32 36.85
CA SER A 92 27.50 29.02 36.62
C SER A 92 27.67 30.12 35.57
N ASP A 93 28.74 30.90 35.67
CA ASP A 93 29.02 32.00 34.76
C ASP A 93 29.42 31.52 33.36
N ILE A 94 30.18 30.41 33.26
CA ILE A 94 30.45 29.75 31.98
C ILE A 94 29.14 29.34 31.30
N LYS A 95 28.18 28.76 32.03
CA LYS A 95 26.87 28.39 31.45
C LYS A 95 26.11 29.63 30.94
N LYS A 96 26.04 30.71 31.72
CA LYS A 96 25.41 31.97 31.28
C LYS A 96 26.09 32.52 30.04
N LEU A 97 27.42 32.47 29.99
CA LEU A 97 28.22 32.91 28.85
C LEU A 97 27.96 32.03 27.61
N ASP A 98 27.81 30.73 27.77
CA ASP A 98 27.44 29.82 26.68
C ASP A 98 26.03 30.09 26.15
N PHE A 99 25.05 30.33 27.03
CA PHE A 99 23.70 30.75 26.63
C PHE A 99 23.74 32.08 25.88
N ALA A 100 24.49 33.07 26.38
CA ALA A 100 24.67 34.35 25.72
C ALA A 100 25.34 34.17 24.35
N LYS A 101 26.43 33.41 24.27
CA LYS A 101 27.14 33.10 23.03
C LYS A 101 26.23 32.40 22.03
N LYS A 102 25.45 31.39 22.45
CA LYS A 102 24.51 30.67 21.59
C LYS A 102 23.41 31.59 21.07
N ASN A 103 22.84 32.44 21.93
CA ASN A 103 21.82 33.41 21.55
C ASN A 103 22.38 34.43 20.55
N ILE A 104 23.58 34.98 20.82
CA ILE A 104 24.27 35.90 19.91
C ILE A 104 24.57 35.21 18.57
N THR A 105 25.08 33.98 18.61
CA THR A 105 25.39 33.22 17.37
C THR A 105 24.14 32.98 16.55
N THR A 106 23.05 32.56 17.20
CA THR A 106 21.75 32.33 16.56
C THR A 106 21.21 33.62 15.94
N ALA A 107 21.30 34.75 16.65
CA ALA A 107 20.88 36.06 16.18
C ALA A 107 21.73 36.54 14.99
N VAL A 108 23.05 36.38 15.06
CA VAL A 108 23.97 36.72 13.96
C VAL A 108 23.68 35.86 12.73
N THR A 109 23.47 34.55 12.90
CA THR A 109 23.09 33.66 11.78
C THR A 109 21.74 34.04 11.19
N ALA A 110 20.73 34.33 12.02
CA ALA A 110 19.42 34.77 11.55
C ALA A 110 19.52 36.10 10.78
N LEU A 111 20.32 37.06 11.27
CA LEU A 111 20.54 38.33 10.60
C LEU A 111 21.26 38.14 9.26
N SER A 112 22.32 37.34 9.20
CA SER A 112 23.05 37.03 7.95
C SER A 112 22.17 36.32 6.92
N ARG A 113 21.26 35.44 7.36
CA ARG A 113 20.27 34.81 6.47
C ARG A 113 19.21 35.81 6.00
N LEU A 114 18.85 36.77 6.85
CA LEU A 114 17.88 37.80 6.50
C LEU A 114 18.47 38.77 5.47
N THR A 115 19.73 39.17 5.62
CA THR A 115 20.43 40.00 4.63
C THR A 115 20.58 39.25 3.29
N MET A 116 20.94 37.96 3.33
CA MET A 116 20.95 37.10 2.14
C MET A 116 19.57 37.03 1.48
N LEU A 117 18.49 36.86 2.26
CA LEU A 117 17.11 36.84 1.75
C LEU A 117 16.71 38.19 1.13
N VAL A 118 17.05 39.32 1.74
CA VAL A 118 16.80 40.65 1.17
C VAL A 118 17.53 40.84 -0.16
N SER A 119 18.80 40.44 -0.24
CA SER A 119 19.57 40.47 -1.49
C SER A 119 18.97 39.56 -2.55
N ALA A 120 18.58 38.32 -2.19
CA ALA A 120 17.97 37.37 -3.12
C ALA A 120 16.63 37.89 -3.67
N VAL A 121 15.78 38.50 -2.83
CA VAL A 121 14.52 39.10 -3.28
C VAL A 121 14.76 40.29 -4.23
N GLN A 122 15.77 41.13 -3.96
CA GLN A 122 16.17 42.21 -4.88
C GLN A 122 16.68 41.66 -6.22
N GLN A 123 17.51 40.62 -6.20
CA GLN A 123 17.98 39.95 -7.41
C GLN A 123 16.82 39.32 -8.20
N LEU A 124 15.89 38.65 -7.52
CA LEU A 124 14.68 38.10 -8.14
C LEU A 124 13.83 39.19 -8.79
N GLN A 125 13.70 40.37 -8.17
CA GLN A 125 12.99 41.51 -8.76
C GLN A 125 13.66 41.98 -10.07
N VAL A 126 15.00 42.05 -10.11
CA VAL A 126 15.75 42.40 -11.31
C VAL A 126 15.63 41.33 -12.40
N MET A 127 15.75 40.05 -12.05
CA MET A 127 15.61 38.92 -12.98
C MET A 127 14.19 38.81 -13.55
N THR A 128 13.16 39.11 -12.73
CA THR A 128 11.77 39.18 -13.17
C THR A 128 11.58 40.30 -14.19
N SER A 129 12.17 41.47 -13.95
CA SER A 129 12.10 42.61 -14.88
C SER A 129 12.80 42.32 -16.21
N LYS A 130 13.91 41.55 -16.19
CA LYS A 130 14.66 41.12 -17.38
C LYS A 130 14.07 39.89 -18.08
N ARG A 131 13.01 39.27 -17.52
CA ARG A 131 12.39 38.03 -18.01
C ARG A 131 13.37 36.85 -18.18
N GLN A 132 14.34 36.74 -17.27
CA GLN A 132 15.29 35.62 -17.24
C GLN A 132 14.71 34.49 -16.39
N TYR A 133 13.83 33.67 -16.98
CA TYR A 133 13.06 32.66 -16.25
C TYR A 133 13.93 31.60 -15.56
N LYS A 134 14.95 31.08 -16.24
CA LYS A 134 15.83 30.06 -15.67
C LYS A 134 16.55 30.53 -14.40
N GLU A 135 17.07 31.76 -14.41
CA GLU A 135 17.73 32.36 -13.24
C GLU A 135 16.71 32.73 -12.16
N ALA A 136 15.51 33.19 -12.55
CA ALA A 136 14.43 33.47 -11.62
C ALA A 136 13.96 32.20 -10.88
N ALA A 137 13.91 31.04 -11.56
CA ALA A 137 13.55 29.77 -10.95
C ALA A 137 14.54 29.36 -9.86
N THR A 138 15.85 29.39 -10.15
CA THR A 138 16.88 29.02 -9.17
C THR A 138 16.93 30.01 -8.00
N GLN A 139 16.76 31.31 -8.25
CA GLN A 139 16.62 32.29 -7.17
C GLN A 139 15.37 32.05 -6.33
N LEU A 140 14.25 31.68 -6.95
CA LEU A 140 12.99 31.43 -6.24
C LEU A 140 13.09 30.19 -5.35
N GLU A 141 13.74 29.12 -5.81
CA GLU A 141 14.02 27.93 -5.01
C GLU A 141 14.89 28.28 -3.80
N ALA A 142 15.99 29.03 -4.00
CA ALA A 142 16.84 29.50 -2.92
C ALA A 142 16.08 30.37 -1.91
N ILE A 143 15.20 31.28 -2.39
CA ILE A 143 14.34 32.10 -1.53
C ILE A 143 13.35 31.24 -0.75
N ASN A 144 12.73 30.24 -1.39
CA ASN A 144 11.79 29.34 -0.73
C ASN A 144 12.50 28.54 0.38
N GLU A 145 13.72 28.07 0.15
CA GLU A 145 14.55 27.40 1.15
C GLU A 145 14.94 28.34 2.31
N LEU A 146 15.37 29.57 2.01
CA LEU A 146 15.66 30.57 3.03
C LEU A 146 14.40 30.94 3.83
N CYS A 147 13.23 31.03 3.18
CA CYS A 147 11.94 31.28 3.84
C CYS A 147 11.55 30.14 4.80
N ASN A 148 11.94 28.89 4.52
CA ASN A 148 11.69 27.77 5.44
C ASN A 148 12.41 27.95 6.78
N HIS A 149 13.60 28.54 6.79
CA HIS A 149 14.34 28.85 8.03
C HIS A 149 13.70 29.97 8.86
N PHE A 150 12.88 30.82 8.24
CA PHE A 150 12.19 31.94 8.90
C PHE A 150 10.78 31.62 9.39
N LYS A 151 10.32 30.35 9.27
CA LYS A 151 9.00 29.93 9.79
C LYS A 151 8.84 30.13 11.30
N ALA A 152 9.93 30.20 12.07
CA ALA A 152 9.89 30.49 13.51
C ALA A 152 9.82 32.00 13.83
N TYR A 153 10.11 32.88 12.87
CA TYR A 153 10.20 34.33 13.04
C TYR A 153 9.03 35.07 12.39
N MET A 154 7.86 34.43 12.35
CA MET A 154 6.66 34.91 11.62
C MET A 154 6.19 36.30 12.08
N ASP A 155 6.42 36.64 13.35
CA ASP A 155 5.90 37.85 13.97
C ASP A 155 6.71 39.12 13.63
N LEU A 156 7.88 38.99 12.99
CA LEU A 156 8.72 40.15 12.73
C LEU A 156 8.16 40.97 11.54
N PRO A 157 7.83 42.26 11.71
CA PRO A 157 7.21 43.08 10.67
C PRO A 157 8.06 43.19 9.40
N LYS A 158 9.39 43.15 9.52
CA LYS A 158 10.29 43.19 8.36
C LYS A 158 10.20 41.93 7.49
N ILE A 159 9.99 40.76 8.12
CA ILE A 159 9.81 39.49 7.41
C ILE A 159 8.44 39.48 6.73
N MET A 160 7.41 40.05 7.36
CA MET A 160 6.10 40.23 6.75
C MET A 160 6.16 41.13 5.50
N GLU A 161 6.83 42.29 5.59
CA GLU A 161 7.05 43.18 4.43
C GLU A 161 7.77 42.45 3.28
N LEU A 162 8.80 41.66 3.61
CA LEU A 162 9.56 40.90 2.62
C LEU A 162 8.76 39.77 1.98
N ARG A 163 7.92 39.10 2.76
CA ARG A 163 6.99 38.07 2.26
C ARG A 163 5.93 38.68 1.35
N GLU A 164 5.44 39.87 1.66
CA GLU A 164 4.48 40.56 0.81
C GLU A 164 5.12 41.02 -0.51
N LYS A 165 6.35 41.54 -0.46
CA LYS A 165 7.14 41.79 -1.67
C LYS A 165 7.37 40.51 -2.49
N LEU A 166 7.66 39.39 -1.83
CA LEU A 166 7.83 38.10 -2.49
C LEU A 166 6.52 37.63 -3.15
N LYS A 167 5.37 37.76 -2.48
CA LYS A 167 4.06 37.44 -3.06
C LYS A 167 3.76 38.32 -4.28
N ASN A 168 4.03 39.63 -4.19
CA ASN A 168 3.85 40.55 -5.31
C ASN A 168 4.75 40.17 -6.50
N ILE A 169 6.02 39.85 -6.24
CA ILE A 169 6.95 39.38 -7.29
C ILE A 169 6.47 38.05 -7.88
N LYS A 170 6.04 37.09 -7.05
CA LYS A 170 5.44 35.82 -7.52
C LYS A 170 4.23 36.08 -8.42
N GLN A 171 3.37 37.03 -8.06
CA GLN A 171 2.18 37.38 -8.85
C GLN A 171 2.55 38.06 -10.18
N ILE A 172 3.54 38.96 -10.18
CA ILE A 172 4.07 39.60 -11.39
C ILE A 172 4.70 38.55 -12.31
N LEU A 173 5.48 37.63 -11.74
CA LEU A 173 6.12 36.54 -12.48
C LEU A 173 5.07 35.59 -13.06
N LYS A 174 4.04 35.23 -12.28
CA LYS A 174 2.86 34.50 -12.79
C LYS A 174 2.23 35.25 -13.97
N PHE A 175 1.95 36.53 -13.84
CA PHE A 175 1.36 37.31 -14.94
C PHE A 175 2.25 37.31 -16.20
N HIS A 176 3.57 37.48 -16.07
CA HIS A 176 4.50 37.42 -17.20
C HIS A 176 4.52 36.05 -17.88
N VAL A 177 4.57 34.97 -17.10
CA VAL A 177 4.50 33.61 -17.64
C VAL A 177 3.20 33.41 -18.41
N PHE A 178 2.05 33.78 -17.83
CA PHE A 178 0.75 33.63 -18.50
C PHE A 178 0.64 34.49 -19.77
N SER A 179 1.13 35.74 -19.75
CA SER A 179 1.18 36.60 -20.93
C SER A 179 2.01 35.98 -22.05
N ASP A 180 3.17 35.40 -21.71
CA ASP A 180 4.07 34.80 -22.69
C ASP A 180 3.49 33.48 -23.25
N PHE A 181 2.84 32.66 -22.41
CA PHE A 181 2.09 31.49 -22.88
C PHE A 181 0.90 31.86 -23.75
N SER A 182 0.23 32.98 -23.49
CA SER A 182 -0.83 33.48 -24.36
C SER A 182 -0.30 33.91 -25.73
N SER A 183 0.93 34.41 -25.80
CA SER A 183 1.60 34.74 -27.07
C SER A 183 2.11 33.53 -27.86
N LEU A 184 2.20 32.36 -27.22
CA LEU A 184 2.56 31.11 -27.89
C LEU A 184 1.48 30.73 -28.92
N GLY A 185 1.84 30.84 -30.19
CA GLY A 185 1.02 30.51 -31.36
C GLY A 185 0.64 31.70 -32.24
N THR A 186 1.00 32.93 -31.88
CA THR A 186 0.78 34.13 -32.72
C THR A 186 2.03 34.62 -33.46
N GLY A 187 3.21 34.02 -33.19
CA GLY A 187 4.50 34.47 -33.69
C GLY A 187 4.96 33.77 -34.98
N THR A 188 6.07 34.25 -35.54
CA THR A 188 6.75 33.62 -36.70
C THR A 188 7.63 32.45 -36.26
N GLU A 189 7.88 31.45 -37.11
CA GLU A 189 8.64 30.20 -36.80
C GLU A 189 10.00 30.44 -36.09
N THR A 190 10.71 31.52 -36.43
CA THR A 190 12.01 31.82 -35.82
C THR A 190 11.88 32.42 -34.42
N GLU A 191 10.90 33.29 -34.22
CA GLU A 191 10.52 33.80 -32.91
C GLU A 191 9.99 32.68 -32.03
N GLU A 192 9.27 31.71 -32.64
CA GLU A 192 8.78 30.53 -31.96
C GLU A 192 9.91 29.74 -31.32
N LEU A 193 11.08 29.54 -31.95
CA LEU A 193 12.17 28.76 -31.33
C LEU A 193 12.73 29.43 -30.06
N PHE A 194 12.91 30.75 -30.09
CA PHE A 194 13.38 31.51 -28.92
C PHE A 194 12.31 31.63 -27.84
N LEU A 195 11.05 31.83 -28.24
CA LEU A 195 9.89 31.76 -27.36
C LEU A 195 9.75 30.36 -26.77
N LEU A 196 9.99 29.29 -27.53
CA LEU A 196 9.93 27.89 -27.10
C LEU A 196 10.90 27.65 -25.94
N LYS A 197 12.14 28.11 -26.11
CA LYS A 197 13.16 28.03 -25.06
C LYS A 197 12.77 28.87 -23.83
N LYS A 198 12.30 30.10 -24.04
CA LYS A 198 11.80 30.95 -22.94
C LYS A 198 10.62 30.33 -22.20
N LEU A 199 9.72 29.65 -22.91
CA LEU A 199 8.55 28.98 -22.34
C LEU A 199 8.95 27.70 -21.62
N SER A 200 9.92 26.95 -22.14
CA SER A 200 10.53 25.82 -21.43
C SER A 200 11.20 26.29 -20.13
N ASP A 201 11.95 27.39 -20.17
CA ASP A 201 12.53 28.01 -18.98
C ASP A 201 11.42 28.55 -18.03
N SER A 202 10.29 29.01 -18.57
CA SER A 202 9.12 29.45 -17.79
C SER A 202 8.46 28.27 -17.05
N CYS A 203 8.49 27.06 -17.60
CA CYS A 203 7.98 25.87 -16.92
C CYS A 203 8.76 25.58 -15.64
N LEU A 204 10.08 25.78 -15.63
CA LEU A 204 10.90 25.64 -14.41
C LEU A 204 10.49 26.64 -13.32
N VAL A 205 10.12 27.86 -13.72
CA VAL A 205 9.60 28.88 -12.81
C VAL A 205 8.25 28.46 -12.22
N VAL A 206 7.34 27.94 -13.05
CA VAL A 206 6.03 27.46 -12.58
C VAL A 206 6.19 26.32 -11.57
N ASP A 207 7.16 25.43 -11.78
CA ASP A 207 7.49 24.36 -10.85
C ASP A 207 8.03 24.88 -9.50
N ALA A 208 8.81 25.97 -9.53
CA ALA A 208 9.34 26.62 -8.33
C ALA A 208 8.32 27.52 -7.60
N LEU A 209 7.28 28.03 -8.29
CA LEU A 209 6.28 28.92 -7.68
C LEU A 209 5.38 28.16 -6.71
N GLU A 210 4.55 27.26 -7.24
CA GLU A 210 3.53 26.48 -6.53
C GLU A 210 2.78 25.56 -7.52
N PRO A 211 2.40 24.33 -7.12
CA PRO A 211 1.64 23.41 -7.97
C PRO A 211 0.28 23.95 -8.45
N SER A 212 -0.36 24.85 -7.68
CA SER A 212 -1.63 25.47 -8.07
C SER A 212 -1.51 26.31 -9.35
N VAL A 213 -0.38 27.01 -9.53
CA VAL A 213 -0.11 27.82 -10.73
C VAL A 213 0.07 26.91 -11.95
N ARG A 214 0.68 25.74 -11.76
CA ARG A 214 0.81 24.72 -12.82
C ARG A 214 -0.57 24.26 -13.31
N GLU A 215 -1.48 23.93 -12.41
CA GLU A 215 -2.83 23.49 -12.78
C GLU A 215 -3.62 24.62 -13.48
N GLU A 216 -3.50 25.87 -13.02
CA GLU A 216 -4.11 27.02 -13.69
C GLU A 216 -3.56 27.22 -15.11
N LEU A 217 -2.25 27.08 -15.30
CA LEU A 217 -1.61 27.22 -16.62
C LEU A 217 -2.06 26.10 -17.57
N ILE A 218 -2.07 24.86 -17.09
CA ILE A 218 -2.56 23.71 -17.86
C ILE A 218 -4.03 23.91 -18.22
N ASN A 219 -4.86 24.34 -17.27
CA ASN A 219 -6.28 24.55 -17.53
C ASN A 219 -6.53 25.72 -18.50
N ASN A 220 -5.75 26.79 -18.42
CA ASN A 220 -5.80 27.89 -19.38
C ASN A 220 -5.37 27.44 -20.78
N PHE A 221 -4.31 26.64 -20.89
CA PHE A 221 -3.88 26.07 -22.16
C PHE A 221 -4.96 25.13 -22.75
N CYS A 222 -5.48 24.21 -21.93
CA CYS A 222 -6.53 23.30 -22.35
C CYS A 222 -7.79 24.06 -22.78
N SER A 223 -8.29 24.99 -21.97
CA SER A 223 -9.48 25.78 -22.32
C SER A 223 -9.28 26.63 -23.58
N ARG A 224 -8.09 27.20 -23.79
CA ARG A 224 -7.76 27.93 -25.02
C ARG A 224 -7.80 27.01 -26.24
N GLU A 225 -7.11 25.87 -26.21
CA GLU A 225 -7.10 24.93 -27.34
C GLU A 225 -8.52 24.35 -27.59
N LEU A 226 -9.32 24.14 -26.54
CA LEU A 226 -10.72 23.75 -26.64
C LEU A 226 -11.59 24.85 -27.28
N THR A 227 -11.38 26.12 -26.92
CA THR A 227 -12.16 27.26 -27.47
C THR A 227 -11.80 27.49 -28.94
N SER A 228 -10.52 27.43 -29.29
CA SER A 228 -10.06 27.50 -30.69
C SER A 228 -10.66 26.36 -31.52
N TYR A 229 -10.76 25.16 -30.95
CA TYR A 229 -11.45 24.04 -31.59
C TYR A 229 -12.95 24.30 -31.76
N GLU A 230 -13.62 24.79 -30.71
CA GLU A 230 -15.05 25.10 -30.70
C GLU A 230 -15.40 26.13 -31.79
N GLN A 231 -14.61 27.19 -31.93
CA GLN A 231 -14.81 28.21 -32.97
C GLN A 231 -14.68 27.66 -34.40
N ILE A 232 -13.81 26.66 -34.61
CA ILE A 232 -13.61 26.07 -35.94
C ILE A 232 -14.76 25.11 -36.30
N TYR A 233 -15.39 24.47 -35.32
CA TYR A 233 -16.26 23.30 -35.59
C TYR A 233 -17.71 23.40 -35.07
N VAL A 234 -18.09 24.39 -34.26
CA VAL A 234 -19.50 24.58 -33.81
C VAL A 234 -20.45 24.98 -34.94
N GLY A 235 -19.94 25.37 -36.11
CA GLY A 235 -20.78 25.69 -37.26
C GLY A 235 -21.49 24.48 -37.91
N ALA A 236 -21.10 23.24 -37.59
CA ALA A 236 -21.75 22.06 -38.12
C ALA A 236 -22.88 21.61 -37.17
N GLU A 237 -24.13 21.64 -37.63
CA GLU A 237 -25.24 21.04 -36.88
C GLU A 237 -25.06 19.52 -36.82
N LEU A 238 -24.46 19.03 -35.74
CA LEU A 238 -24.11 17.62 -35.61
C LEU A 238 -25.37 16.76 -35.35
N LYS A 239 -25.98 16.22 -36.41
CA LYS A 239 -27.18 15.35 -36.36
C LYS A 239 -26.95 13.94 -36.91
N THR A 240 -25.91 13.73 -37.71
CA THR A 240 -25.66 12.49 -38.45
C THR A 240 -24.52 11.69 -37.83
N LEU A 241 -24.63 10.38 -37.95
CA LEU A 241 -23.69 9.44 -37.36
C LEU A 241 -22.27 9.53 -37.96
N ASP A 242 -22.15 9.88 -39.25
CA ASP A 242 -20.89 10.19 -39.94
C ASP A 242 -20.10 11.33 -39.27
N GLU A 243 -20.77 12.18 -38.49
CA GLU A 243 -20.13 13.28 -37.79
C GLU A 243 -19.40 12.82 -36.53
N ILE A 244 -19.77 11.67 -35.95
CA ILE A 244 -18.97 11.05 -34.88
C ILE A 244 -17.57 10.71 -35.42
N GLU A 245 -17.49 10.13 -36.62
CA GLU A 245 -16.21 9.88 -37.29
C GLU A 245 -15.47 11.19 -37.54
N LEU A 246 -16.16 12.23 -38.00
CA LEU A 246 -15.57 13.55 -38.20
C LEU A 246 -15.00 14.13 -36.89
N ILE A 247 -15.71 14.01 -35.77
CA ILE A 247 -15.25 14.47 -34.45
C ILE A 247 -13.96 13.74 -34.05
N TYR A 248 -13.88 12.42 -34.21
CA TYR A 248 -12.66 11.66 -33.88
C TYR A 248 -11.48 12.00 -34.79
N ASN A 249 -11.74 12.23 -36.08
CA ASN A 249 -10.72 12.66 -37.04
C ASN A 249 -10.21 14.07 -36.73
N GLN A 250 -11.11 15.00 -36.36
CA GLN A 250 -10.77 16.34 -35.93
C GLN A 250 -9.95 16.33 -34.64
N LEU A 251 -10.35 15.51 -33.66
CA LEU A 251 -9.63 15.31 -32.42
C LEU A 251 -8.22 14.73 -32.67
N SER A 252 -8.11 13.72 -33.52
CA SER A 252 -6.82 13.16 -33.94
C SER A 252 -5.94 14.20 -34.64
N CYS A 253 -6.53 15.07 -35.45
CA CYS A 253 -5.84 16.17 -36.11
C CYS A 253 -5.37 17.24 -35.13
N LEU A 254 -6.19 17.59 -34.13
CA LEU A 254 -5.83 18.53 -33.06
C LEU A 254 -4.67 18.00 -32.23
N ILE A 255 -4.73 16.72 -31.83
CA ILE A 255 -3.66 16.02 -31.12
C ILE A 255 -2.37 16.09 -31.96
N ARG A 256 -2.44 15.76 -33.26
CA ARG A 256 -1.28 15.79 -34.16
C ARG A 256 -0.69 17.18 -34.35
N LYS A 257 -1.52 18.21 -34.57
CA LYS A 257 -1.08 19.61 -34.72
C LYS A 257 -0.41 20.13 -33.46
N ASN A 258 -0.88 19.70 -32.30
CA ASN A 258 -0.36 20.19 -31.02
C ASN A 258 0.91 19.46 -30.55
N GLN A 259 1.29 18.33 -31.15
CA GLN A 259 2.49 17.55 -30.77
C GLN A 259 3.77 18.39 -30.73
N GLY A 260 3.94 19.32 -31.68
CA GLY A 260 5.10 20.22 -31.69
C GLY A 260 5.17 21.12 -30.45
N LYS A 261 4.02 21.66 -30.02
CA LYS A 261 3.94 22.52 -28.83
C LYS A 261 4.16 21.73 -27.54
N TRP A 262 3.92 20.42 -27.51
CA TRP A 262 4.12 19.62 -26.29
C TRP A 262 5.57 19.55 -25.84
N THR A 263 6.53 19.78 -26.76
CA THR A 263 7.97 19.80 -26.44
C THR A 263 8.37 20.90 -25.46
N ILE A 264 7.52 21.93 -25.25
CA ILE A 264 7.79 22.98 -24.25
C ILE A 264 7.52 22.53 -22.82
N PHE A 265 6.65 21.54 -22.65
CA PHE A 265 6.15 21.16 -21.35
C PHE A 265 6.98 19.99 -20.80
N PRO A 266 7.41 20.05 -19.53
CA PRO A 266 8.01 18.90 -18.86
C PRO A 266 7.08 17.68 -18.93
N ALA A 267 7.66 16.51 -19.18
CA ALA A 267 6.90 15.26 -19.24
C ALA A 267 6.14 14.96 -17.93
N SER A 268 6.67 15.43 -16.79
CA SER A 268 6.06 15.29 -15.46
C SER A 268 4.68 15.96 -15.35
N TRP A 269 4.36 16.95 -16.19
CA TRP A 269 3.07 17.63 -16.14
C TRP A 269 1.97 16.85 -16.83
N HIS A 270 2.33 15.89 -17.71
CA HIS A 270 1.37 15.08 -18.46
C HIS A 270 0.31 15.94 -19.19
N VAL A 271 0.70 17.12 -19.68
CA VAL A 271 -0.19 18.06 -20.39
C VAL A 271 -0.93 17.39 -21.56
N PRO A 272 -0.26 16.59 -22.42
CA PRO A 272 -0.95 15.90 -23.52
C PRO A 272 -2.08 15.00 -23.02
N TYR A 273 -1.82 14.25 -21.94
CA TYR A 273 -2.79 13.36 -21.34
C TYR A 273 -3.97 14.12 -20.72
N ARG A 274 -3.70 15.19 -19.96
CA ARG A 274 -4.75 16.06 -19.38
C ARG A 274 -5.63 16.68 -20.46
N LEU A 275 -5.02 17.16 -21.56
CA LEU A 275 -5.74 17.67 -22.71
C LEU A 275 -6.62 16.58 -23.33
N CYS A 276 -6.11 15.38 -23.52
CA CYS A 276 -6.88 14.26 -24.05
C CYS A 276 -8.07 13.87 -23.15
N ILE A 277 -7.96 13.96 -21.82
CA ILE A 277 -9.12 13.78 -20.93
C ILE A 277 -10.16 14.89 -21.12
N GLN A 278 -9.73 16.15 -21.19
CA GLN A 278 -10.68 17.25 -21.34
C GLN A 278 -11.37 17.19 -22.72
N LEU A 279 -10.63 16.80 -23.75
CA LEU A 279 -11.17 16.53 -25.07
C LEU A 279 -12.12 15.34 -25.05
N SER A 280 -11.77 14.21 -24.43
CA SER A 280 -12.66 13.05 -24.33
C SER A 280 -13.95 13.36 -23.56
N ARG A 281 -13.87 14.17 -22.49
CA ARG A 281 -15.05 14.66 -21.76
C ARG A 281 -15.94 15.56 -22.62
N LYS A 282 -15.35 16.42 -23.46
CA LYS A 282 -16.11 17.26 -24.38
C LYS A 282 -16.74 16.43 -25.50
N THR A 283 -15.97 15.52 -26.12
CA THR A 283 -16.46 14.59 -27.13
C THR A 283 -17.57 13.71 -26.59
N ARG A 284 -17.48 13.26 -25.33
CA ARG A 284 -18.55 12.55 -24.63
C ARG A 284 -19.86 13.32 -24.69
N VAL A 285 -19.86 14.61 -24.30
CA VAL A 285 -21.07 15.45 -24.31
C VAL A 285 -21.61 15.65 -25.73
N GLN A 286 -20.76 15.81 -26.73
CA GLN A 286 -21.18 15.94 -28.14
C GLN A 286 -21.80 14.64 -28.66
N VAL A 287 -21.13 13.50 -28.44
CA VAL A 287 -21.61 12.17 -28.83
C VAL A 287 -22.91 11.82 -28.12
N GLU A 288 -23.02 12.11 -26.82
CA GLU A 288 -24.25 11.94 -26.05
C GLU A 288 -25.40 12.76 -26.64
N SER A 289 -25.14 14.02 -27.02
CA SER A 289 -26.14 14.85 -27.70
C SER A 289 -26.56 14.28 -29.06
N ILE A 290 -25.63 13.74 -29.85
CA ILE A 290 -25.91 13.13 -31.16
C ILE A 290 -26.73 11.83 -30.96
N LEU A 291 -26.35 11.00 -30.00
CA LEU A 291 -27.03 9.73 -29.72
C LEU A 291 -28.45 9.92 -29.21
N VAL A 292 -28.68 10.91 -28.31
CA VAL A 292 -30.02 11.27 -27.84
C VAL A 292 -30.92 11.72 -29.00
N ASN A 293 -30.37 12.46 -29.96
CA ASN A 293 -31.10 12.87 -31.17
C ASN A 293 -31.42 11.69 -32.11
N LEU A 294 -30.61 10.64 -32.11
CA LEU A 294 -30.73 9.49 -33.02
C LEU A 294 -31.63 8.36 -32.49
N LYS A 295 -32.07 8.41 -31.23
CA LYS A 295 -32.91 7.37 -30.58
C LYS A 295 -34.10 6.91 -31.43
N GLU A 296 -34.60 7.76 -32.33
CA GLU A 296 -35.77 7.47 -33.16
C GLU A 296 -35.47 6.75 -34.50
N LYS A 297 -34.22 6.68 -34.98
CA LYS A 297 -33.90 6.21 -36.36
C LYS A 297 -32.66 5.31 -36.49
N SER A 298 -32.10 4.81 -35.39
CA SER A 298 -30.81 4.12 -35.46
C SER A 298 -30.88 2.75 -36.14
N ASP A 299 -30.06 2.60 -37.17
CA ASP A 299 -29.62 1.32 -37.71
C ASP A 299 -28.63 0.70 -36.72
N VAL A 300 -28.96 -0.49 -36.22
CA VAL A 300 -28.18 -1.23 -35.21
C VAL A 300 -26.75 -1.47 -35.69
N GLU A 301 -26.56 -1.77 -36.98
CA GLU A 301 -25.23 -2.05 -37.55
C GLU A 301 -24.32 -0.83 -37.48
N LYS A 302 -24.87 0.35 -37.79
CA LYS A 302 -24.12 1.60 -37.72
C LYS A 302 -23.82 1.98 -36.27
N LEU A 303 -24.77 1.85 -35.34
CA LEU A 303 -24.49 2.11 -33.93
C LEU A 303 -23.32 1.25 -33.40
N LEU A 304 -23.27 -0.02 -33.81
CA LEU A 304 -22.19 -0.94 -33.42
C LEU A 304 -20.85 -0.61 -34.07
N LEU A 305 -20.83 -0.21 -35.34
CA LEU A 305 -19.61 0.27 -36.01
C LEU A 305 -19.05 1.50 -35.30
N GLU A 306 -19.92 2.38 -34.81
CA GLU A 306 -19.53 3.67 -34.22
C GLU A 306 -19.08 3.48 -32.77
N LEU A 307 -19.70 2.53 -32.06
CA LEU A 307 -19.20 2.04 -30.78
C LEU A 307 -17.82 1.37 -30.95
N LYS A 308 -17.64 0.49 -31.94
CA LYS A 308 -16.33 -0.15 -32.20
C LYS A 308 -15.24 0.90 -32.43
N ARG A 309 -15.51 1.92 -33.24
CA ARG A 309 -14.59 3.02 -33.51
C ARG A 309 -14.31 3.87 -32.27
N THR A 310 -15.33 4.15 -31.46
CA THR A 310 -15.17 4.84 -30.17
C THR A 310 -14.23 4.06 -29.24
N LEU A 311 -14.40 2.73 -29.17
CA LEU A 311 -13.55 1.86 -28.38
C LEU A 311 -12.12 1.77 -28.95
N GLU A 312 -11.95 1.79 -30.26
CA GLU A 312 -10.63 1.88 -30.90
C GLU A 312 -9.93 3.19 -30.55
N PHE A 313 -10.62 4.32 -30.62
CA PHE A 313 -10.06 5.61 -30.25
C PHE A 313 -9.67 5.67 -28.76
N GLU A 314 -10.51 5.16 -27.85
CA GLU A 314 -10.17 5.02 -26.43
C GLU A 314 -8.91 4.17 -26.23
N ARG A 315 -8.80 3.04 -26.94
CA ARG A 315 -7.61 2.16 -26.90
C ARG A 315 -6.38 2.84 -27.48
N GLU A 316 -6.49 3.61 -28.55
CA GLU A 316 -5.36 4.35 -29.11
C GLU A 316 -4.82 5.40 -28.14
N LEU A 317 -5.70 6.12 -27.45
CA LEU A 317 -5.30 7.08 -26.42
C LEU A 317 -4.64 6.37 -25.23
N GLU A 318 -5.21 5.23 -24.81
CA GLU A 318 -4.61 4.41 -23.76
C GLU A 318 -3.25 3.84 -24.16
N MET A 319 -3.07 3.41 -25.41
CA MET A 319 -1.76 2.93 -25.89
C MET A 319 -0.75 4.07 -25.94
N LYS A 320 -1.16 5.26 -26.40
CA LYS A 320 -0.28 6.45 -26.50
C LYS A 320 0.15 7.00 -25.14
N PHE A 321 -0.72 6.96 -24.13
CA PHE A 321 -0.44 7.59 -22.83
C PHE A 321 -0.35 6.62 -21.64
N GLY A 322 -1.01 5.48 -21.71
CA GLY A 322 -0.98 4.41 -20.70
C GLY A 322 0.07 3.32 -20.98
N GLY A 323 0.54 3.18 -22.23
CA GLY A 323 1.52 2.15 -22.64
C GLY A 323 2.99 2.50 -22.37
N GLY A 324 3.30 3.72 -21.91
CA GLY A 324 4.67 4.18 -21.65
C GLY A 324 5.32 3.61 -20.39
N GLY A 325 4.61 2.79 -19.61
CA GLY A 325 5.13 2.06 -18.45
C GLY A 325 5.77 0.73 -18.82
N SER A 326 6.48 0.65 -19.95
CA SER A 326 7.39 -0.48 -20.24
C SER A 326 8.81 -0.14 -19.76
N ILE A 327 8.91 0.35 -18.53
CA ILE A 327 10.12 0.32 -17.73
C ILE A 327 9.83 -0.68 -16.63
N GLY A 328 10.39 -1.88 -16.79
CA GLY A 328 10.71 -2.77 -15.69
C GLY A 328 9.55 -3.10 -14.75
N ASP A 329 8.94 -4.23 -15.05
CA ASP A 329 8.37 -5.19 -14.09
C ASP A 329 9.40 -5.69 -13.04
N ASP A 330 10.37 -4.86 -12.68
CA ASP A 330 11.38 -5.18 -11.69
C ASP A 330 10.88 -4.76 -10.30
N ILE A 331 10.25 -5.76 -9.68
CA ILE A 331 10.38 -6.06 -8.26
C ILE A 331 9.43 -5.27 -7.33
N ILE A 332 8.33 -5.95 -7.00
CA ILE A 332 7.88 -6.18 -5.62
C ILE A 332 8.11 -5.01 -4.64
N GLY A 333 7.04 -4.29 -4.34
CA GLY A 333 6.86 -3.69 -3.02
C GLY A 333 6.57 -2.20 -3.05
N GLY A 334 5.39 -1.85 -2.57
CA GLY A 334 5.10 -0.48 -2.18
C GLY A 334 3.70 -0.04 -2.59
N GLY A 335 2.71 -0.47 -1.81
CA GLY A 335 1.49 0.30 -1.72
C GLY A 335 1.84 1.73 -1.30
N GLY A 336 1.36 2.70 -2.04
CA GLY A 336 1.60 4.10 -1.71
C GLY A 336 1.35 5.00 -2.90
N ASN A 337 0.27 5.78 -2.77
CA ASN A 337 -0.10 6.92 -3.60
C ASN A 337 -0.64 6.55 -4.97
N ASN A 338 -1.96 6.69 -5.13
CA ASN A 338 -2.65 7.48 -6.17
C ASN A 338 -1.85 7.85 -7.44
N SER A 339 -1.15 6.89 -8.03
CA SER A 339 -0.90 6.84 -9.45
C SER A 339 -2.29 6.68 -10.04
N GLN A 340 -2.99 7.82 -10.17
CA GLN A 340 -4.24 7.97 -10.88
C GLN A 340 -4.08 7.16 -12.15
N LYS A 341 -4.59 5.92 -12.12
CA LYS A 341 -4.38 4.99 -13.20
C LYS A 341 -5.22 5.59 -14.32
N PHE A 342 -4.49 6.24 -15.20
CA PHE A 342 -4.96 7.21 -16.16
C PHE A 342 -5.80 6.50 -17.21
N ASN A 343 -7.06 6.19 -16.88
CA ASN A 343 -7.88 5.27 -17.64
C ASN A 343 -8.85 6.01 -18.57
N PHE A 344 -8.65 5.84 -19.88
CA PHE A 344 -9.58 6.34 -20.91
C PHE A 344 -10.78 5.40 -21.12
N ARG A 345 -10.69 4.15 -20.66
CA ARG A 345 -11.72 3.14 -20.86
C ARG A 345 -13.04 3.57 -20.23
N GLY A 346 -14.11 3.59 -21.05
CA GLY A 346 -15.44 3.95 -20.58
C GLY A 346 -15.74 5.45 -20.60
N MET A 347 -14.77 6.32 -20.93
CA MET A 347 -15.00 7.77 -20.88
C MET A 347 -16.05 8.23 -21.88
N ILE A 348 -16.01 7.69 -23.10
CA ILE A 348 -16.90 8.01 -24.22
C ILE A 348 -17.84 6.83 -24.47
N SER A 349 -17.33 5.60 -24.41
CA SER A 349 -18.10 4.37 -24.65
C SER A 349 -19.31 4.19 -23.73
N SER A 350 -19.26 4.71 -22.49
CA SER A 350 -20.42 4.68 -21.59
C SER A 350 -21.64 5.46 -22.10
N CYS A 351 -21.49 6.35 -23.08
CA CYS A 351 -22.64 7.06 -23.68
C CYS A 351 -23.47 6.17 -24.61
N PHE A 352 -22.89 5.07 -25.09
CA PHE A 352 -23.58 4.13 -25.96
C PHE A 352 -24.44 3.14 -25.16
N GLU A 353 -24.12 2.89 -23.88
CA GLU A 353 -24.82 1.88 -23.04
C GLU A 353 -26.34 2.03 -23.06
N PRO A 354 -26.96 3.23 -22.88
CA PRO A 354 -28.41 3.37 -22.92
C PRO A 354 -29.04 3.15 -24.30
N HIS A 355 -28.25 3.24 -25.36
CA HIS A 355 -28.70 3.11 -26.75
C HIS A 355 -28.58 1.66 -27.25
N LEU A 356 -27.79 0.83 -26.56
CA LEU A 356 -27.64 -0.60 -26.88
C LEU A 356 -28.87 -1.43 -26.50
N THR A 357 -29.85 -0.89 -25.75
CA THR A 357 -31.09 -1.61 -25.44
C THR A 357 -31.81 -2.09 -26.70
N ILE A 358 -31.85 -1.28 -27.76
CA ILE A 358 -32.49 -1.63 -29.03
C ILE A 358 -31.75 -2.80 -29.72
N TYR A 359 -30.43 -2.85 -29.58
CA TYR A 359 -29.61 -3.97 -30.08
C TYR A 359 -29.85 -5.24 -29.27
N ILE A 360 -29.88 -5.13 -27.94
CA ILE A 360 -30.14 -6.27 -27.05
C ILE A 360 -31.51 -6.86 -27.34
N GLU A 361 -32.55 -6.02 -27.48
CA GLU A 361 -33.90 -6.46 -27.84
C GLU A 361 -33.94 -7.16 -29.21
N LYS A 362 -33.19 -6.64 -30.21
CA LYS A 362 -33.08 -7.27 -31.53
C LYS A 362 -32.39 -8.63 -31.45
N GLU A 363 -31.25 -8.74 -30.79
CA GLU A 363 -30.56 -10.03 -30.62
C GLU A 363 -31.38 -11.02 -29.81
N GLU A 364 -32.09 -10.57 -28.78
CA GLU A 364 -32.97 -11.41 -27.98
C GLU A 364 -34.10 -11.98 -28.85
N MET A 365 -34.70 -11.15 -29.70
CA MET A 365 -35.73 -11.59 -30.65
C MET A 365 -35.17 -12.56 -31.69
N GLU A 366 -34.00 -12.30 -32.28
CA GLU A 366 -33.35 -13.20 -33.25
C GLU A 366 -32.99 -14.55 -32.62
N LEU A 367 -32.52 -14.54 -31.36
CA LEU A 367 -32.24 -15.75 -30.61
C LEU A 367 -33.52 -16.53 -30.29
N MET A 368 -34.59 -15.85 -29.89
CA MET A 368 -35.89 -16.49 -29.67
C MET A 368 -36.46 -17.10 -30.95
N GLN A 369 -36.35 -16.41 -32.09
CA GLN A 369 -36.78 -16.93 -33.39
C GLN A 369 -35.96 -18.14 -33.83
N LEU A 370 -34.64 -18.11 -33.62
CA LEU A 370 -33.78 -19.26 -33.90
C LEU A 370 -34.13 -20.44 -33.01
N LEU A 371 -34.38 -20.19 -31.71
CA LEU A 371 -34.81 -21.22 -30.78
C LEU A 371 -36.15 -21.82 -31.21
N GLU A 372 -37.13 -20.99 -31.56
CA GLU A 372 -38.43 -21.46 -32.02
C GLU A 372 -38.31 -22.27 -33.32
N LYS A 373 -37.47 -21.84 -34.26
CA LYS A 373 -37.19 -22.59 -35.47
C LYS A 373 -36.57 -23.97 -35.17
N VAL A 374 -35.60 -24.04 -34.27
CA VAL A 374 -35.00 -25.32 -33.85
C VAL A 374 -36.03 -26.21 -33.17
N VAL A 375 -36.90 -25.65 -32.31
CA VAL A 375 -37.98 -26.40 -31.65
C VAL A 375 -39.01 -26.92 -32.66
N GLN A 376 -39.27 -26.20 -33.75
CA GLN A 376 -40.16 -26.64 -34.82
C GLN A 376 -39.52 -27.68 -35.76
N GLU A 377 -38.21 -27.60 -35.99
CA GLU A 377 -37.44 -28.56 -36.80
C GLU A 377 -37.22 -29.89 -36.08
N GLU A 378 -37.21 -29.89 -34.74
CA GLU A 378 -37.20 -31.10 -33.92
C GLU A 378 -38.52 -31.88 -34.13
N THR A 379 -38.44 -32.88 -35.01
CA THR A 379 -39.45 -33.95 -35.09
C THR A 379 -39.35 -34.75 -33.81
N TRP A 380 -40.20 -34.42 -32.84
CA TRP A 380 -40.57 -35.33 -31.77
C TRP A 380 -41.25 -36.54 -32.43
N ASP A 381 -40.44 -37.44 -32.99
CA ASP A 381 -40.91 -38.76 -33.40
C ASP A 381 -41.30 -39.46 -32.10
N ILE A 382 -42.57 -39.29 -31.72
CA ILE A 382 -43.21 -40.14 -30.75
C ILE A 382 -43.17 -41.51 -31.40
N GLU A 383 -42.20 -42.35 -31.04
CA GLU A 383 -42.24 -43.76 -31.40
C GLU A 383 -43.52 -44.34 -30.77
N GLU A 384 -44.64 -44.22 -31.49
CA GLU A 384 -45.96 -44.76 -31.13
C GLU A 384 -45.91 -46.29 -30.92
N GLU A 385 -44.82 -46.94 -31.32
CA GLU A 385 -44.65 -48.40 -31.23
C GLU A 385 -44.16 -48.92 -29.88
N LEU A 386 -43.62 -48.08 -29.00
CA LEU A 386 -43.38 -48.47 -27.61
C LEU A 386 -44.59 -48.10 -26.78
N GLY A 387 -45.68 -48.84 -26.99
CA GLY A 387 -46.81 -48.86 -26.09
C GLY A 387 -46.32 -48.79 -24.64
N CYS A 388 -46.88 -47.84 -23.90
CA CYS A 388 -46.55 -47.38 -22.54
C CYS A 388 -46.38 -48.49 -21.46
N HIS A 389 -46.48 -49.76 -21.84
CA HIS A 389 -46.45 -50.92 -20.98
C HIS A 389 -45.08 -51.58 -20.85
N SER A 390 -44.05 -51.15 -21.58
CA SER A 390 -42.71 -51.69 -21.36
C SER A 390 -41.93 -50.80 -20.39
N GLU A 391 -41.35 -51.41 -19.36
CA GLU A 391 -40.41 -50.76 -18.44
C GLU A 391 -39.30 -49.98 -19.20
N ASN A 392 -39.00 -50.39 -20.44
CA ASN A 392 -38.07 -49.75 -21.37
C ASN A 392 -38.38 -48.27 -21.69
N SER A 393 -39.65 -47.88 -21.86
CA SER A 393 -40.02 -46.48 -22.16
C SER A 393 -39.63 -45.55 -21.01
N VAL A 394 -39.78 -46.01 -19.77
CA VAL A 394 -39.41 -45.25 -18.57
C VAL A 394 -37.89 -45.13 -18.44
N TYR A 395 -37.14 -46.17 -18.81
CA TYR A 395 -35.68 -46.09 -18.88
C TYR A 395 -35.19 -45.09 -19.93
N LEU A 396 -35.86 -45.00 -21.08
CA LEU A 396 -35.55 -44.01 -22.10
C LEU A 396 -35.84 -42.59 -21.57
N MET A 397 -37.00 -42.37 -20.95
CA MET A 397 -37.32 -41.07 -20.35
C MET A 397 -36.34 -40.66 -19.24
N LEU A 398 -35.77 -41.63 -18.51
CA LEU A 398 -34.71 -41.39 -17.54
C LEU A 398 -33.38 -41.01 -18.20
N LEU A 399 -33.06 -41.63 -19.35
CA LEU A 399 -31.90 -41.28 -20.17
C LEU A 399 -32.06 -39.86 -20.73
N ASP A 400 -33.23 -39.53 -21.28
CA ASP A 400 -33.54 -38.20 -21.80
C ASP A 400 -33.48 -37.14 -20.71
N ALA A 401 -33.98 -37.45 -19.51
CA ALA A 401 -33.83 -36.58 -18.34
C ALA A 401 -32.35 -36.37 -17.96
N HIS A 402 -31.53 -37.42 -18.00
CA HIS A 402 -30.10 -37.27 -17.77
C HIS A 402 -29.44 -36.38 -18.84
N ASP A 403 -29.78 -36.58 -20.11
CA ASP A 403 -29.20 -35.82 -21.21
C ASP A 403 -29.63 -34.35 -21.17
N MET A 404 -30.91 -34.06 -20.91
CA MET A 404 -31.41 -32.70 -20.67
C MET A 404 -30.66 -32.01 -19.54
N LYS A 405 -30.40 -32.70 -18.43
CA LYS A 405 -29.60 -32.16 -17.32
C LYS A 405 -28.20 -31.79 -17.77
N MET A 406 -27.55 -32.68 -18.53
CA MET A 406 -26.19 -32.47 -19.01
C MET A 406 -26.10 -31.34 -20.04
N ILE A 407 -27.13 -31.16 -20.88
CA ILE A 407 -27.25 -30.03 -21.80
C ILE A 407 -27.44 -28.73 -21.02
N LEU A 408 -28.39 -28.68 -20.07
CA LEU A 408 -28.65 -27.50 -19.25
C LEU A 408 -27.40 -27.05 -18.50
N LEU A 409 -26.64 -27.98 -17.91
CA LEU A 409 -25.38 -27.67 -17.22
C LEU A 409 -24.27 -27.16 -18.15
N LYS A 410 -24.33 -27.45 -19.45
CA LYS A 410 -23.40 -26.93 -20.46
C LYS A 410 -23.73 -25.51 -20.91
N VAL A 411 -24.96 -25.01 -20.72
CA VAL A 411 -25.40 -23.67 -21.20
C VAL A 411 -24.50 -22.53 -20.71
N PRO A 412 -24.14 -22.41 -19.42
CA PRO A 412 -23.20 -21.35 -19.00
C PRO A 412 -21.82 -21.45 -19.64
N SER A 413 -21.38 -22.66 -20.02
CA SER A 413 -20.08 -22.87 -20.67
C SER A 413 -20.07 -22.53 -22.16
N LEU A 414 -21.25 -22.47 -22.79
CA LEU A 414 -21.44 -22.03 -24.17
C LEU A 414 -21.35 -20.50 -24.29
N ALA A 415 -21.70 -19.77 -23.22
CA ALA A 415 -21.51 -18.32 -23.11
C ALA A 415 -20.03 -17.90 -22.96
N ARG A 416 -19.08 -18.75 -23.36
CA ARG A 416 -17.63 -18.47 -23.34
C ARG A 416 -17.31 -17.33 -24.31
N GLN A 417 -17.39 -16.12 -23.79
CA GLN A 417 -16.62 -14.97 -24.26
C GLN A 417 -15.35 -14.83 -23.40
N PRO A 418 -14.19 -14.48 -23.98
CA PRO A 418 -12.90 -14.66 -23.33
C PRO A 418 -12.67 -13.68 -22.17
N GLU A 419 -12.13 -14.22 -21.08
CA GLU A 419 -11.29 -13.54 -20.08
C GLU A 419 -11.96 -12.73 -18.96
N ALA A 420 -12.79 -11.71 -19.22
CA ALA A 420 -13.20 -10.78 -18.15
C ALA A 420 -14.22 -11.34 -17.15
N SER A 421 -15.03 -12.32 -17.57
CA SER A 421 -16.20 -12.76 -16.82
C SER A 421 -15.91 -13.92 -15.86
N ALA A 422 -14.70 -14.46 -15.79
CA ALA A 422 -14.42 -15.76 -15.16
C ALA A 422 -14.89 -15.90 -13.70
N LEU A 423 -14.80 -14.85 -12.88
CA LEU A 423 -15.15 -14.90 -11.45
C LEU A 423 -16.66 -14.74 -11.20
N LEU A 424 -17.31 -13.78 -11.89
CA LEU A 424 -18.78 -13.65 -11.93
C LEU A 424 -19.43 -14.87 -12.57
N VAL A 425 -18.82 -15.40 -13.64
CA VAL A 425 -19.24 -16.64 -14.30
C VAL A 425 -19.07 -17.82 -13.36
N LYS A 426 -17.97 -17.97 -12.60
CA LYS A 426 -17.83 -19.07 -11.63
C LYS A 426 -18.94 -19.07 -10.58
N THR A 427 -19.26 -17.90 -10.02
CA THR A 427 -20.32 -17.77 -9.01
C THR A 427 -21.71 -17.99 -9.60
N ALA A 428 -22.03 -17.37 -10.74
CA ALA A 428 -23.28 -17.58 -11.47
C ALA A 428 -23.44 -19.04 -11.94
N THR A 429 -22.34 -19.67 -12.38
CA THR A 429 -22.32 -21.09 -12.77
C THR A 429 -22.58 -21.97 -11.56
N ALA A 430 -21.99 -21.69 -10.39
CA ALA A 430 -22.23 -22.49 -9.20
C ALA A 430 -23.68 -22.41 -8.71
N SER A 431 -24.31 -21.23 -8.73
CA SER A 431 -25.74 -21.09 -8.39
C SER A 431 -26.64 -21.77 -9.42
N TYR A 432 -26.33 -21.62 -10.70
CA TYR A 432 -27.10 -22.26 -11.79
C TYR A 432 -27.00 -23.80 -11.71
N VAL A 433 -25.80 -24.34 -11.48
CA VAL A 433 -25.58 -25.79 -11.28
C VAL A 433 -26.41 -26.31 -10.10
N LYS A 434 -26.49 -25.56 -8.99
CA LYS A 434 -27.34 -25.92 -7.85
C LYS A 434 -28.82 -25.93 -8.21
N LEU A 435 -29.29 -24.92 -8.94
CA LEU A 435 -30.69 -24.82 -9.38
C LEU A 435 -31.08 -25.99 -10.30
N VAL A 436 -30.28 -26.27 -11.33
CA VAL A 436 -30.53 -27.38 -12.26
C VAL A 436 -30.53 -28.72 -11.52
N ASN A 437 -29.54 -28.97 -10.64
CA ASN A 437 -29.51 -30.22 -9.87
C ASN A 437 -30.70 -30.36 -8.92
N HIS A 438 -31.15 -29.28 -8.29
CA HIS A 438 -32.31 -29.31 -7.40
C HIS A 438 -33.59 -29.65 -8.15
N GLN A 439 -33.87 -28.99 -9.26
CA GLN A 439 -35.07 -29.23 -10.06
C GLN A 439 -35.05 -30.62 -10.71
N MET A 440 -33.91 -31.04 -11.26
CA MET A 440 -33.81 -32.34 -11.92
C MET A 440 -33.87 -33.51 -10.95
N LYS A 441 -33.42 -33.33 -9.70
CA LYS A 441 -33.46 -34.38 -8.68
C LYS A 441 -34.88 -34.90 -8.44
N ARG A 442 -35.88 -34.02 -8.42
CA ARG A 442 -37.29 -34.43 -8.21
C ARG A 442 -37.81 -35.22 -9.42
N ALA A 443 -37.58 -34.73 -10.64
CA ALA A 443 -38.00 -35.42 -11.87
C ALA A 443 -37.33 -36.80 -12.02
N GLU A 444 -36.01 -36.88 -11.81
CA GLU A 444 -35.26 -38.14 -11.82
C GLU A 444 -35.78 -39.11 -10.74
N ALA A 445 -36.13 -38.62 -9.55
CA ALA A 445 -36.65 -39.46 -8.48
C ALA A 445 -38.01 -40.08 -8.85
N VAL A 446 -38.93 -39.30 -9.43
CA VAL A 446 -40.23 -39.81 -9.90
C VAL A 446 -40.04 -40.89 -10.96
N LEU A 447 -39.21 -40.63 -11.99
CA LEU A 447 -38.95 -41.60 -13.06
C LEU A 447 -38.30 -42.89 -12.54
N LYS A 448 -37.38 -42.80 -11.56
CA LYS A 448 -36.77 -43.97 -10.92
C LYS A 448 -37.78 -44.83 -10.16
N VAL A 449 -38.77 -44.23 -9.50
CA VAL A 449 -39.86 -44.99 -8.85
C VAL A 449 -40.71 -45.69 -9.90
N ILE A 450 -41.08 -45.01 -10.99
CA ILE A 450 -41.90 -45.59 -12.07
C ILE A 450 -41.16 -46.77 -12.74
N ALA A 451 -39.84 -46.67 -12.92
CA ALA A 451 -39.02 -47.72 -13.51
C ALA A 451 -38.82 -48.94 -12.60
N SER A 452 -39.05 -48.82 -11.29
CA SER A 452 -38.79 -49.91 -10.34
C SER A 452 -39.83 -51.05 -10.45
N PRO A 453 -39.44 -52.34 -10.37
CA PRO A 453 -40.36 -53.46 -10.42
C PRO A 453 -41.49 -53.38 -9.39
N ILE A 454 -42.66 -53.95 -9.70
CA ILE A 454 -43.86 -53.92 -8.83
C ILE A 454 -43.55 -54.45 -7.42
N VAL A 455 -42.64 -55.42 -7.30
CA VAL A 455 -42.24 -56.04 -6.03
C VAL A 455 -41.46 -55.07 -5.13
N THR A 456 -40.67 -54.17 -5.72
CA THR A 456 -39.76 -53.26 -4.98
C THR A 456 -40.22 -51.80 -4.99
N VAL A 457 -41.34 -51.49 -5.66
CA VAL A 457 -41.86 -50.11 -5.83
C VAL A 457 -42.11 -49.38 -4.52
N ILE A 458 -42.53 -50.12 -3.49
CA ILE A 458 -42.75 -49.56 -2.14
C ILE A 458 -41.41 -49.16 -1.51
N ASP A 459 -40.39 -50.00 -1.64
CA ASP A 459 -39.07 -49.77 -1.06
C ASP A 459 -38.34 -48.63 -1.79
N THR A 460 -38.45 -48.56 -3.12
CA THR A 460 -37.86 -47.48 -3.92
C THR A 460 -38.55 -46.14 -3.67
N TYR A 461 -39.88 -46.10 -3.56
CA TYR A 461 -40.60 -44.88 -3.20
C TYR A 461 -40.22 -44.39 -1.82
N ARG A 462 -40.16 -45.28 -0.82
CA ARG A 462 -39.73 -44.92 0.55
C ARG A 462 -38.30 -44.39 0.59
N ALA A 463 -37.39 -44.95 -0.22
CA ALA A 463 -36.01 -44.50 -0.28
C ALA A 463 -35.84 -43.12 -0.94
N LEU A 464 -36.64 -42.82 -1.97
CA LEU A 464 -36.54 -41.56 -2.73
C LEU A 464 -37.42 -40.44 -2.18
N PHE A 465 -38.51 -40.78 -1.49
CA PHE A 465 -39.52 -39.86 -0.95
C PHE A 465 -39.88 -40.22 0.51
N PRO A 466 -38.96 -40.01 1.48
CA PRO A 466 -39.22 -40.33 2.89
C PRO A 466 -40.32 -39.46 3.54
N GLU A 467 -40.60 -38.28 3.00
CA GLU A 467 -41.54 -37.29 3.59
C GLU A 467 -42.87 -37.14 2.81
N GLU A 468 -43.07 -37.83 1.69
CA GLU A 468 -44.25 -37.59 0.84
C GLU A 468 -45.48 -38.43 1.22
N THR A 469 -46.65 -37.86 0.93
CA THR A 469 -47.97 -38.40 1.23
C THR A 469 -48.32 -39.66 0.43
N PRO A 470 -49.15 -40.57 0.98
CA PRO A 470 -49.66 -41.73 0.24
C PRO A 470 -50.48 -41.35 -1.02
N MET A 471 -51.01 -40.12 -1.07
CA MET A 471 -51.69 -39.58 -2.25
C MET A 471 -50.74 -39.35 -3.44
N GLU A 472 -49.49 -38.94 -3.19
CA GLU A 472 -48.47 -38.78 -4.23
C GLU A 472 -48.04 -40.15 -4.75
N PHE A 473 -47.87 -41.13 -3.85
CA PHE A 473 -47.62 -42.51 -4.23
C PHE A 473 -48.71 -43.05 -5.15
N GLN A 474 -49.98 -42.80 -4.84
CA GLN A 474 -51.10 -43.18 -5.71
C GLN A 474 -50.98 -42.55 -7.11
N ARG A 475 -50.61 -41.27 -7.22
CA ARG A 475 -50.37 -40.61 -8.51
C ARG A 475 -49.23 -41.26 -9.30
N ILE A 476 -48.13 -41.63 -8.62
CA ILE A 476 -47.00 -42.30 -9.25
C ILE A 476 -47.39 -43.72 -9.71
N LEU A 477 -48.18 -44.45 -8.92
CA LEU A 477 -48.69 -45.77 -9.32
C LEU A 477 -49.64 -45.69 -10.52
N VAL A 478 -50.44 -44.62 -10.62
CA VAL A 478 -51.27 -44.34 -11.79
C VAL A 478 -50.39 -44.09 -13.03
N LEU A 479 -49.30 -43.32 -12.88
CA LEU A 479 -48.32 -43.11 -13.96
C LEU A 479 -47.59 -44.40 -14.37
N LYS A 480 -47.40 -45.35 -13.45
CA LYS A 480 -46.84 -46.67 -13.75
C LYS A 480 -47.79 -47.58 -14.56
N GLY A 481 -49.08 -47.23 -14.68
CA GLY A 481 -50.05 -47.95 -15.50
C GLY A 481 -50.58 -49.25 -14.89
N LEU A 482 -50.45 -49.43 -13.57
CA LEU A 482 -50.95 -50.61 -12.87
C LEU A 482 -52.48 -50.66 -12.88
N THR A 483 -53.07 -51.86 -12.87
CA THR A 483 -54.54 -52.00 -12.82
C THR A 483 -55.09 -51.50 -11.48
N LYS A 484 -56.36 -51.05 -11.43
CA LYS A 484 -56.98 -50.60 -10.16
C LYS A 484 -56.90 -51.65 -9.04
N ALA A 485 -56.95 -52.93 -9.38
CA ALA A 485 -56.84 -54.03 -8.42
C ALA A 485 -55.41 -54.15 -7.86
N GLU A 486 -54.39 -54.10 -8.71
CA GLU A 486 -52.98 -54.10 -8.29
C GLU A 486 -52.62 -52.84 -7.51
N GLN A 487 -53.08 -51.67 -7.95
CA GLN A 487 -52.90 -50.42 -7.23
C GLN A 487 -53.49 -50.50 -5.82
N GLN A 488 -54.69 -51.04 -5.67
CA GLN A 488 -55.31 -51.22 -4.36
C GLN A 488 -54.53 -52.24 -3.51
N SER A 489 -54.11 -53.37 -4.09
CA SER A 489 -53.30 -54.37 -3.39
C SER A 489 -51.96 -53.81 -2.90
N ILE A 490 -51.26 -53.04 -3.73
CA ILE A 490 -49.97 -52.42 -3.39
C ILE A 490 -50.16 -51.28 -2.39
N LEU A 491 -51.24 -50.51 -2.50
CA LEU A 491 -51.58 -49.47 -1.54
C LEU A 491 -51.95 -50.06 -0.18
N ASP A 492 -52.67 -51.19 -0.16
CA ASP A 492 -52.99 -51.94 1.05
C ASP A 492 -51.72 -52.54 1.68
N ASP A 493 -50.81 -53.09 0.87
CA ASP A 493 -49.49 -53.55 1.33
C ASP A 493 -48.62 -52.39 1.84
N PHE A 494 -48.64 -51.23 1.18
CA PHE A 494 -47.96 -50.01 1.63
C PHE A 494 -48.49 -49.54 2.98
N ASN A 495 -49.82 -49.55 3.17
CA ASN A 495 -50.49 -49.20 4.41
C ASN A 495 -50.26 -50.25 5.52
N ASN A 496 -50.24 -51.54 5.18
CA ASN A 496 -49.93 -52.64 6.09
C ASN A 496 -48.46 -52.62 6.53
N HIS A 497 -47.52 -52.36 5.62
CA HIS A 497 -46.11 -52.16 5.96
C HIS A 497 -45.89 -50.86 6.73
N SER A 498 -46.70 -49.82 6.50
CA SER A 498 -46.71 -48.63 7.36
C SER A 498 -47.19 -49.01 8.77
N SER A 499 -48.23 -49.83 8.87
CA SER A 499 -48.80 -50.29 10.15
C SER A 499 -47.89 -51.25 10.91
N ARG A 500 -47.17 -52.16 10.24
CA ARG A 500 -46.24 -53.09 10.89
C ARG A 500 -44.98 -52.41 11.41
N ILE A 501 -44.53 -51.34 10.76
CA ILE A 501 -43.49 -50.46 11.31
C ILE A 501 -44.03 -49.68 12.51
N THR A 502 -45.31 -49.29 12.48
CA THR A 502 -45.92 -48.57 13.61
C THR A 502 -46.09 -49.46 14.85
N GLN A 503 -46.39 -50.76 14.71
CA GLN A 503 -46.65 -51.62 15.87
C GLN A 503 -45.40 -52.22 16.54
N LEU A 504 -44.26 -52.33 15.84
CA LEU A 504 -43.00 -52.82 16.44
C LEU A 504 -42.08 -51.71 16.95
N SER A 505 -42.43 -50.44 16.76
CA SER A 505 -41.59 -49.30 17.17
C SER A 505 -41.95 -48.66 18.51
N VAL A 506 -43.02 -49.09 19.20
CA VAL A 506 -43.35 -48.54 20.54
C VAL A 506 -42.43 -49.10 21.66
N ALA A 507 -41.54 -50.05 21.34
CA ALA A 507 -40.62 -50.64 22.31
C ALA A 507 -39.13 -50.43 21.94
N ALA A 508 -38.71 -49.20 21.69
CA ALA A 508 -37.30 -48.84 21.78
C ALA A 508 -37.15 -47.45 22.37
N LYS A 509 -36.90 -47.44 23.69
CA LYS A 509 -36.53 -46.27 24.48
C LYS A 509 -35.40 -45.48 23.81
N THR A 510 -35.60 -44.17 23.79
CA THR A 510 -34.60 -43.11 23.72
C THR A 510 -33.34 -43.39 24.56
N PRO A 511 -32.17 -43.17 23.97
CA PRO A 511 -31.13 -42.31 24.55
C PRO A 511 -30.77 -41.25 23.49
N GLU A 512 -31.21 -40.01 23.65
CA GLU A 512 -30.42 -38.91 24.23
C GLU A 512 -28.94 -38.87 23.82
N ALA A 513 -28.59 -37.72 23.21
CA ALA A 513 -27.27 -37.09 23.12
C ALA A 513 -26.21 -37.85 22.28
N HIS A 514 -25.51 -37.23 21.33
CA HIS A 514 -24.69 -36.05 21.53
C HIS A 514 -24.49 -35.31 20.20
N ALA A 515 -24.73 -34.00 20.21
CA ALA A 515 -24.07 -33.08 19.31
C ALA A 515 -22.57 -33.05 19.67
N LEU A 516 -21.70 -33.42 18.74
CA LEU A 516 -20.28 -33.07 18.80
C LEU A 516 -19.92 -32.27 17.54
N PRO A 517 -19.61 -30.97 17.70
CA PRO A 517 -19.11 -30.10 16.64
C PRO A 517 -17.58 -30.21 16.48
N LEU A 518 -17.13 -29.90 15.27
CA LEU A 518 -15.88 -29.19 14.95
C LEU A 518 -14.53 -29.83 15.35
N ALA A 519 -13.79 -30.30 14.34
CA ALA A 519 -12.32 -30.20 14.25
C ALA A 519 -11.95 -30.29 12.75
N LEU A 520 -11.78 -29.17 12.03
CA LEU A 520 -10.54 -28.41 11.85
C LEU A 520 -9.27 -29.24 11.57
N THR A 521 -8.55 -28.74 10.56
CA THR A 521 -7.14 -28.93 10.22
C THR A 521 -6.71 -30.26 9.59
N ASN A 522 -6.43 -30.21 8.28
CA ASN A 522 -5.10 -30.59 7.82
C ASN A 522 -4.75 -29.88 6.50
N VAL A 523 -3.89 -28.88 6.64
CA VAL A 523 -3.14 -28.25 5.55
C VAL A 523 -1.96 -29.18 5.26
N ALA A 524 -1.93 -29.77 4.07
CA ALA A 524 -0.73 -30.44 3.55
C ALA A 524 -0.36 -29.81 2.19
N PRO A 525 0.89 -29.38 1.99
CA PRO A 525 1.29 -28.63 0.81
C PRO A 525 1.61 -29.58 -0.34
N ALA A 526 0.81 -29.58 -1.40
CA ALA A 526 1.13 -30.30 -2.63
C ALA A 526 2.15 -29.50 -3.45
N VAL A 527 3.34 -30.08 -3.52
CA VAL A 527 4.55 -29.60 -4.20
C VAL A 527 4.29 -29.32 -5.68
N ARG A 528 4.81 -28.16 -6.11
CA ARG A 528 4.88 -27.67 -7.49
C ARG A 528 5.52 -28.69 -8.43
N PHE A 529 4.75 -29.30 -9.32
CA PHE A 529 5.28 -29.90 -10.55
C PHE A 529 5.12 -28.89 -11.70
N LYS A 530 6.24 -28.25 -12.07
CA LYS A 530 6.39 -27.53 -13.34
C LYS A 530 6.56 -28.59 -14.44
N ALA A 531 5.51 -28.87 -15.19
CA ALA A 531 5.62 -29.56 -16.47
C ALA A 531 5.21 -28.56 -17.55
N ASN A 532 6.17 -28.22 -18.43
CA ASN A 532 6.05 -27.26 -19.52
C ASN A 532 4.78 -27.52 -20.35
N SER A 533 3.87 -26.55 -20.31
CA SER A 533 2.56 -26.58 -20.98
C SER A 533 2.62 -26.57 -22.51
N GLU A 534 3.78 -26.33 -23.12
CA GLU A 534 3.90 -26.28 -24.59
C GLU A 534 3.85 -27.67 -25.26
N GLU A 535 4.38 -28.73 -24.64
CA GLU A 535 4.35 -30.06 -25.29
C GLU A 535 2.97 -30.72 -25.25
N VAL A 536 2.16 -30.42 -24.22
CA VAL A 536 0.78 -30.93 -24.15
C VAL A 536 -0.12 -30.20 -25.16
N LEU A 537 0.09 -28.90 -25.36
CA LEU A 537 -0.63 -28.14 -26.39
C LEU A 537 -0.27 -28.61 -27.80
N THR A 538 0.99 -28.93 -28.06
CA THR A 538 1.41 -29.38 -29.39
C THR A 538 0.91 -30.79 -29.72
N ARG A 539 0.80 -31.69 -28.72
CA ARG A 539 0.15 -33.01 -28.94
C ARG A 539 -1.39 -32.93 -28.97
N ALA A 540 -2.02 -32.00 -28.27
CA ALA A 540 -3.46 -31.80 -28.37
C ALA A 540 -3.86 -31.23 -29.73
N ALA A 541 -3.03 -30.35 -30.32
CA ALA A 541 -3.26 -29.81 -31.66
C ALA A 541 -3.24 -30.91 -32.73
N SER A 542 -2.38 -31.94 -32.63
CA SER A 542 -2.40 -33.04 -33.61
C SER A 542 -3.57 -34.03 -33.42
N ALA A 543 -4.12 -34.12 -32.20
CA ALA A 543 -5.33 -34.91 -31.96
C ALA A 543 -6.61 -34.20 -32.48
N ALA A 544 -6.64 -32.87 -32.48
CA ALA A 544 -7.77 -32.10 -33.01
C ALA A 544 -7.93 -32.25 -34.53
N THR A 545 -6.82 -32.33 -35.29
CA THR A 545 -6.89 -32.55 -36.74
C THR A 545 -7.42 -33.93 -37.13
N THR A 546 -7.31 -34.93 -36.24
CA THR A 546 -7.80 -36.29 -36.55
C THR A 546 -9.28 -36.47 -36.21
N SER A 547 -9.83 -35.67 -35.28
CA SER A 547 -11.25 -35.76 -34.92
C SER A 547 -12.16 -35.18 -36.00
N PHE A 548 -11.77 -34.09 -36.67
CA PHE A 548 -12.54 -33.57 -37.82
C PHE A 548 -12.54 -34.52 -39.02
N MET A 549 -11.43 -35.18 -39.32
CA MET A 549 -11.39 -36.18 -40.40
C MET A 549 -12.12 -37.48 -40.03
N LYS A 550 -12.12 -37.89 -38.75
CA LYS A 550 -12.98 -39.01 -38.31
C LYS A 550 -14.46 -38.65 -38.32
N LEU A 551 -14.83 -37.40 -38.03
CA LEU A 551 -16.22 -36.96 -38.18
C LEU A 551 -16.63 -37.00 -39.66
N TYR A 552 -15.76 -36.55 -40.58
CA TYR A 552 -16.02 -36.63 -42.02
C TYR A 552 -16.09 -38.08 -42.54
N ALA A 553 -15.26 -38.98 -42.02
CA ALA A 553 -15.29 -40.40 -42.38
C ALA A 553 -16.53 -41.14 -41.83
N LEU A 554 -17.00 -40.80 -40.62
CA LEU A 554 -18.25 -41.32 -40.08
C LEU A 554 -19.48 -40.78 -40.84
N THR A 555 -19.44 -39.52 -41.30
CA THR A 555 -20.47 -39.01 -42.21
C THR A 555 -20.38 -39.62 -43.62
N GLY A 556 -19.23 -40.19 -43.99
CA GLY A 556 -19.04 -40.89 -45.27
C GLY A 556 -19.64 -42.30 -45.32
N ALA A 557 -19.82 -42.95 -44.17
CA ALA A 557 -20.34 -44.32 -44.08
C ALA A 557 -21.88 -44.37 -43.98
N ALA A 558 -22.55 -43.29 -43.56
CA ALA A 558 -24.01 -43.20 -43.54
C ALA A 558 -24.60 -42.80 -44.92
N LYS A 559 -23.98 -43.27 -46.01
CA LYS A 559 -24.31 -42.93 -47.41
C LYS A 559 -25.63 -43.52 -47.92
N ASP A 560 -26.42 -44.17 -47.07
CA ASP A 560 -27.72 -44.72 -47.40
C ASP A 560 -28.83 -44.08 -46.56
N ARG A 561 -29.15 -42.80 -46.82
CA ARG A 561 -30.50 -42.23 -46.65
C ARG A 561 -30.59 -40.86 -47.35
N PRO A 562 -31.72 -40.54 -48.01
CA PRO A 562 -31.75 -39.63 -49.15
C PRO A 562 -31.90 -38.16 -48.73
N PHE A 563 -30.83 -37.52 -48.26
CA PHE A 563 -30.77 -36.05 -48.15
C PHE A 563 -30.29 -35.35 -49.44
N ARG A 564 -30.27 -36.06 -50.57
CA ARG A 564 -29.60 -35.61 -51.81
C ARG A 564 -30.46 -34.77 -52.76
N LYS A 565 -31.43 -34.00 -52.27
CA LYS A 565 -32.24 -33.12 -53.14
C LYS A 565 -32.26 -31.62 -52.80
N LEU A 566 -31.49 -31.15 -51.80
CA LEU A 566 -31.56 -29.74 -51.40
C LEU A 566 -30.41 -28.83 -51.84
N PHE A 567 -29.41 -29.34 -52.57
CA PHE A 567 -28.36 -28.48 -53.13
C PHE A 567 -28.01 -28.92 -54.56
N ASN A 568 -28.71 -28.36 -55.54
CA ASN A 568 -28.25 -28.33 -56.92
C ASN A 568 -28.89 -27.15 -57.66
N PRO A 569 -28.07 -26.36 -58.35
CA PRO A 569 -27.11 -25.40 -57.81
C PRO A 569 -27.73 -24.03 -57.50
#